data_AF-A0A811SSR0-F1
#
_entry.id   AF-A0A811SSR0-F1
#
_cell.length_a   1.000
_cell.length_b   1.000
_cell.length_c   1.000
_cell.angle_alpha   90.00
_cell.angle_beta   90.00
_cell.angle_gamma   90.00
#
_symmetry.space_group_name_H-M   'P 1'
#
loop_
_entity.id
_entity.type
_entity.pdbx_description
1 polymer ?
#
loop_
_entity_poly.entity_id
_entity_poly.type
_entity_poly.pdbx_seq_one_letter_code
_entity_poly.pdbx_strand_id
1 'polypeptide(L)'
;MAYPLTALAFAMLFWATVTEGLHRSKNIHHDMNYQCPTAKTGLFGVAAFLALDASLFWLVCQMLVLNARADYLDEDDNKGEYGQVYAAEVDGSKV
;
A
#
# COMPACT_ATOMS: atom_id res chain seq x y z
N MET A 1 7.55 -8.16 -0.37
CA MET A 1 7.25 -7.99 1.07
C MET A 1 7.68 -6.59 1.51
N ALA A 2 6.74 -5.76 1.95
CA ALA A 2 6.91 -4.31 2.15
C ALA A 2 7.55 -3.88 3.48
N TYR A 3 7.97 -4.85 4.32
CA TYR A 3 8.41 -4.64 5.70
C TYR A 3 9.37 -3.45 5.95
N PRO A 4 10.43 -3.22 5.16
CA PRO A 4 11.38 -2.15 5.48
C PRO A 4 10.78 -0.75 5.30
N LEU A 5 9.95 -0.54 4.28
CA LEU A 5 9.30 0.76 4.02
C LEU A 5 8.24 1.06 5.09
N THR A 6 7.46 0.05 5.46
CA THR A 6 6.44 0.17 6.50
C THR A 6 7.09 0.48 7.86
N ALA A 7 8.20 -0.20 8.20
CA ALA A 7 8.94 0.06 9.43
C ALA A 7 9.56 1.47 9.45
N LEU A 8 10.14 1.92 8.34
CA LEU A 8 10.69 3.26 8.20
C LEU A 8 9.62 4.35 8.38
N ALA A 9 8.47 4.18 7.71
CA ALA A 9 7.35 5.11 7.83
C ALA A 9 6.84 5.20 9.28
N PHE A 10 6.68 4.05 9.95
CA PHE A 10 6.26 4.00 11.35
C PHE A 10 7.29 4.68 12.27
N ALA A 11 8.57 4.43 12.07
CA ALA A 11 9.64 5.06 12.86
C ALA A 11 9.65 6.58 12.69
N MET A 12 9.51 7.09 11.46
CA MET A 12 9.44 8.55 11.21
C MET A 12 8.18 9.18 11.84
N LEU A 13 7.02 8.52 11.74
CA LEU A 13 5.79 9.00 12.37
C LEU A 13 5.91 9.03 13.89
N PHE A 14 6.44 7.95 14.49
CA PHE A 14 6.68 7.88 15.94
C PHE A 14 7.64 8.99 16.38
N TRP A 15 8.74 9.17 15.66
CA TRP A 15 9.72 10.22 15.94
C TRP A 15 9.11 11.63 15.86
N ALA A 16 8.39 11.93 14.78
CA ALA A 16 7.71 13.21 14.61
C ALA A 16 6.67 13.46 15.74
N THR A 17 5.92 12.43 16.13
CA THR A 17 4.91 12.53 17.19
C THR A 17 5.55 12.79 18.56
N VAL A 18 6.62 12.04 18.90
CA VAL A 18 7.33 12.21 20.18
C VAL A 18 7.99 13.59 20.27
N THR A 19 8.62 14.06 19.20
CA THR A 19 9.29 15.37 19.17
C THR A 19 8.29 16.52 19.29
N GLU A 20 7.17 16.47 18.56
CA GLU A 20 6.08 17.44 18.67
C GLU A 20 5.45 17.43 20.09
N GLY A 21 5.22 16.24 20.65
CA GLY A 21 4.70 16.07 22.01
C GLY A 21 5.64 16.64 23.08
N LEU A 22 6.95 16.41 22.96
CA LEU A 22 7.96 16.99 23.85
C LEU A 22 8.00 18.50 23.72
N HIS A 23 7.96 19.02 22.50
CA HIS A 23 7.89 20.46 22.24
C HIS A 23 6.66 21.06 22.92
N ARG A 24 5.47 20.47 22.74
CA ARG A 24 4.24 20.96 23.37
C ARG A 24 4.29 20.92 24.90
N SER A 25 4.87 19.87 25.49
CA SER A 25 4.96 19.71 26.94
C SER A 25 5.96 20.67 27.59
N LYS A 26 7.09 20.95 26.91
CA LYS A 26 8.17 21.80 27.44
C LYS A 26 7.97 23.28 27.11
N ASN A 27 7.09 23.59 26.16
CA ASN A 27 6.78 24.95 25.77
C ASN A 27 5.68 25.56 26.67
N ILE A 28 6.03 25.78 27.94
CA ILE A 28 5.19 26.51 28.91
C ILE A 28 5.63 27.98 28.87
N HIS A 29 4.80 28.84 28.30
CA HIS A 29 5.08 30.28 28.22
C HIS A 29 4.74 30.96 29.54
N HIS A 30 5.76 31.40 30.26
CA HIS A 30 5.61 32.24 31.45
C HIS A 30 5.57 33.75 31.14
N ASP A 31 5.81 34.14 29.88
CA ASP A 31 5.87 35.53 29.43
C ASP A 31 4.81 35.80 28.35
N MET A 32 4.07 36.90 28.49
CA MET A 32 3.01 37.34 27.56
C MET A 32 3.54 37.97 26.26
N ASN A 33 4.83 38.33 26.18
CA ASN A 33 5.44 38.86 24.96
C ASN A 33 6.05 37.80 24.03
N TYR A 34 5.95 36.52 24.38
CA TYR A 34 6.58 35.46 23.60
C TYR A 34 5.83 35.19 22.30
N GLN A 35 6.49 35.42 21.15
CA GLN A 35 5.95 35.02 19.85
C GLN A 35 6.00 33.50 19.71
N CYS A 36 4.82 32.86 19.70
CA CYS A 36 4.69 31.42 19.46
C CYS A 36 5.46 31.01 18.19
N PRO A 37 6.53 30.20 18.28
CA PRO A 37 7.12 29.59 17.11
C PRO A 37 6.06 28.63 16.56
N THR A 38 5.53 28.97 15.40
CA THR A 38 4.62 28.09 14.66
C THR A 38 5.27 26.72 14.51
N ALA A 39 4.53 25.67 14.88
CA ALA A 39 4.96 24.28 14.78
C ALA A 39 5.54 24.00 13.38
N LYS A 40 6.60 23.18 13.32
CA LYS A 40 7.33 22.88 12.09
C LYS A 40 6.53 21.85 11.27
N THR A 41 5.42 22.29 10.67
CA THR A 41 4.40 21.47 10.00
C THR A 41 4.90 20.58 8.85
N GLY A 42 6.12 20.81 8.33
CA GLY A 42 6.69 20.02 7.24
C GLY A 42 7.16 18.62 7.61
N LEU A 43 7.49 18.34 8.89
CA LEU A 43 8.07 17.04 9.28
C LEU A 43 7.04 15.89 9.23
N PHE A 44 5.78 16.18 9.58
CA PHE A 44 4.70 15.20 9.53
C PHE A 44 4.30 14.83 8.10
N GLY A 45 4.45 15.75 7.15
CA GLY A 45 4.06 15.53 5.75
C GLY A 45 4.85 14.41 5.07
N VAL A 46 6.17 14.40 5.25
CA VAL A 46 7.04 13.35 4.67
C VAL A 46 6.77 11.98 5.30
N ALA A 47 6.58 11.94 6.62
CA ALA A 47 6.28 10.69 7.32
C ALA A 47 4.91 10.11 6.90
N ALA A 48 3.90 10.97 6.77
CA ALA A 48 2.58 10.59 6.27
C ALA A 48 2.63 10.11 4.80
N PHE A 49 3.43 10.74 3.96
CA PHE A 49 3.61 10.35 2.56
C PHE A 49 4.26 8.96 2.43
N LEU A 50 5.31 8.67 3.21
CA LEU A 50 5.93 7.33 3.25
C LEU A 50 4.97 6.26 3.77
N ALA A 51 4.14 6.59 4.76
CA ALA A 51 3.12 5.65 5.26
C ALA A 51 2.03 5.38 4.22
N LEU A 52 1.60 6.41 3.49
CA LEU A 52 0.67 6.27 2.38
C LEU A 52 1.25 5.39 1.27
N ASP A 53 2.48 5.66 0.82
CA ASP A 53 3.18 4.88 -0.21
C ASP A 53 3.28 3.38 0.17
N ALA A 54 3.71 3.09 1.40
CA ALA A 54 3.79 1.72 1.90
C ALA A 54 2.42 1.02 1.96
N SER A 55 1.37 1.73 2.37
CA SER A 55 0.01 1.19 2.41
C SER A 55 -0.56 0.88 1.03
N LEU A 56 -0.26 1.73 0.04
CA LEU A 56 -0.73 1.58 -1.33
C LEU A 56 -0.01 0.43 -2.02
N PHE A 57 1.30 0.31 -1.83
CA PHE A 57 2.07 -0.86 -2.28
C PHE A 57 1.53 -2.16 -1.66
N TRP A 58 1.26 -2.17 -0.36
CA TRP A 58 0.68 -3.34 0.32
C TRP A 58 -0.70 -3.73 -0.24
N LEU A 59 -1.59 -2.75 -0.44
CA LEU A 59 -2.93 -2.97 -0.97
C LEU A 59 -2.89 -3.54 -2.40
N VAL A 60 -2.03 -2.99 -3.25
CA VAL A 60 -1.82 -3.51 -4.62
C VAL A 60 -1.30 -4.95 -4.58
N CYS A 61 -0.33 -5.28 -3.72
CA CYS A 61 0.14 -6.65 -3.57
C CYS A 61 -0.99 -7.60 -3.17
N GLN A 62 -1.85 -7.22 -2.22
CA GLN A 62 -3.00 -8.04 -1.83
C GLN A 62 -3.98 -8.25 -2.99
N MET A 63 -4.29 -7.20 -3.76
CA MET A 63 -5.18 -7.30 -4.92
C MET A 63 -4.61 -8.26 -5.98
N LEU A 64 -3.31 -8.18 -6.24
CA LEU A 64 -2.62 -9.07 -7.19
C LEU A 64 -2.60 -10.52 -6.68
N VAL A 65 -2.32 -10.75 -5.40
CA VAL A 65 -2.34 -12.08 -4.80
C VAL A 65 -3.72 -12.71 -4.89
N LEU A 66 -4.78 -11.95 -4.63
CA LEU A 66 -6.15 -12.43 -4.76
C LEU A 66 -6.49 -12.80 -6.20
N ASN A 67 -6.10 -11.97 -7.17
CA ASN A 67 -6.29 -12.28 -8.60
C ASN A 67 -5.49 -13.52 -9.01
N ALA A 68 -4.21 -13.62 -8.63
CA ALA A 68 -3.38 -14.77 -8.98
C ALA A 68 -3.87 -16.06 -8.31
N ARG A 69 -4.37 -15.97 -7.08
CA ARG A 69 -4.98 -17.13 -6.41
C ARG A 69 -6.21 -17.62 -7.17
N ALA A 70 -7.12 -16.72 -7.52
CA ALA A 70 -8.30 -17.08 -8.29
C ALA A 70 -7.92 -17.72 -9.65
N ASP A 71 -6.94 -17.14 -10.35
CA ASP A 71 -6.60 -17.56 -11.72
C ASP A 71 -5.78 -18.87 -11.79
N TYR A 72 -5.01 -19.20 -10.74
CA TYR A 72 -4.04 -20.31 -10.79
C TYR A 72 -4.18 -21.35 -9.67
N LEU A 73 -4.87 -21.05 -8.58
CA LEU A 73 -4.87 -21.89 -7.36
C LEU A 73 -6.27 -22.31 -6.90
N ASP A 74 -7.33 -21.60 -7.29
CA ASP A 74 -8.69 -22.00 -6.97
C ASP A 74 -9.24 -22.90 -8.10
N GLU A 75 -9.49 -24.18 -7.81
CA GLU A 75 -9.92 -25.20 -8.79
C GLU A 75 -11.41 -25.07 -9.21
N ASP A 76 -12.17 -24.19 -8.56
CA ASP A 76 -13.61 -23.96 -8.81
C ASP A 76 -13.89 -22.89 -9.89
N ASP A 77 -12.86 -22.31 -10.50
CA ASP A 77 -13.05 -21.37 -11.61
C ASP A 77 -13.26 -22.17 -12.91
N ASN A 78 -14.51 -22.18 -13.44
CA ASN A 78 -14.83 -22.70 -14.78
C ASN A 78 -14.25 -21.81 -15.91
N LYS A 79 -13.15 -21.10 -15.61
CA LYS A 79 -12.40 -20.19 -16.48
C LYS A 79 -11.45 -21.00 -17.38
N GLY A 80 -11.96 -22.11 -17.89
CA GLY A 80 -11.26 -23.11 -18.68
C GLY A 80 -12.16 -23.82 -19.69
N GLU A 81 -13.48 -23.55 -19.71
CA GLU A 81 -14.37 -24.00 -20.79
C GLU A 81 -14.18 -23.12 -22.04
N TYR A 82 -12.95 -23.07 -22.54
CA TYR A 82 -12.72 -22.78 -23.94
C TYR A 82 -13.20 -24.02 -24.68
N GLY A 83 -14.45 -24.00 -25.14
CA GLY A 83 -15.03 -25.07 -25.93
C GLY A 83 -14.02 -25.50 -27.00
N GLN A 84 -13.65 -26.79 -27.01
CA GLN A 84 -12.78 -27.33 -28.04
C GLN A 84 -13.43 -27.03 -29.40
N VAL A 85 -12.84 -26.10 -30.15
CA VAL A 85 -13.22 -25.89 -31.55
C VAL A 85 -12.58 -27.05 -32.32
N TYR A 86 -13.34 -28.13 -32.49
CA TYR A 86 -12.97 -29.18 -33.42
C TYR A 86 -12.92 -28.55 -34.82
N ALA A 87 -11.73 -28.46 -35.41
CA ALA A 87 -11.64 -28.24 -36.84
C ALA A 87 -12.28 -29.46 -37.50
N ALA A 88 -13.46 -29.28 -38.10
CA ALA A 88 -14.10 -30.32 -38.88
C ALA A 88 -13.14 -30.73 -40.00
N GLU A 89 -12.55 -31.92 -39.90
CA GLU A 89 -11.85 -32.53 -41.02
C GLU A 89 -12.87 -32.70 -42.15
N VAL A 90 -12.60 -32.01 -43.25
CA VAL A 90 -13.38 -32.04 -44.48
C VAL A 90 -13.36 -33.46 -45.03
N ASP A 91 -14.55 -34.02 -45.26
CA ASP A 91 -14.78 -35.30 -45.95
C ASP A 91 -14.00 -35.33 -47.27
N GLY A 92 -12.88 -36.04 -47.26
CA GLY A 92 -12.08 -36.37 -48.43
C GLY A 92 -12.61 -37.64 -49.08
N SER A 93 -13.83 -37.58 -49.62
CA SER A 93 -14.27 -38.55 -50.62
C SER A 93 -13.27 -38.55 -51.79
N LYS A 94 -12.54 -39.66 -51.95
CA LYS A 94 -12.04 -40.29 -53.21
C LYS A 94 -10.75 -41.07 -52.96
N VAL A 95 -10.84 -42.40 -52.85
CA VAL A 95 -10.44 -43.40 -53.88
C VAL A 95 -10.93 -44.79 -53.49
#